data_AF-A0A2U9NNY9-F1
#
_entry.id   AF-A0A2U9NNY9-F1
#
_cell.length_a   1.000
_cell.length_b   1.000
_cell.length_c   1.000
_cell.angle_alpha   90.00
_cell.angle_beta   90.00
_cell.angle_gamma   90.00
#
_symmetry.space_group_name_H-M   'P 1'
#
loop_
_entity.id
_entity.type
_entity.pdbx_description
1 polymer ?
#
loop_
_entity_poly.entity_id
_entity_poly.type
_entity_poly.pdbx_seq_one_letter_code
_entity_poly.pdbx_strand_id
1 'polypeptide(L)'
;MFKLINMLLILKSLLTLAVTDVNPADYGYDLYDYVPIPEPTYQEIVLAKLKEIVTTGFTIEEFQKAMIFICLMRFIIYSIKYNPITSFKISAIGFVSCVLWGIALNDCVGVYYPILEFNPLLTNILNEETLFREEAEMRAYYRIGQTMFRQMSGDIYHFQWIKPVFDLLPEKYNSISGPIYEYITRDLLGVVQKFYKSNIRQLMPFIIYIGWVRVGKKYCPYHIRWHFTFVTLYNSFITYIFSCTLRAKFFISSTLIPQGRIEEAIDVQIYLGAVAFVHITFVMLAMLHAVFSQYFYVPFLTYSVELHIGKRPVKSIYSGGYTSWQDDFLFYNIKFRESMRLWWGFLGRGTKKQREKRKKNRRKKK
;
A
#
# COMPACT_ATOMS: atom_id res chain seq x y z
N MET A 1 7.13 -34.13 17.22
CA MET A 1 5.69 -34.27 16.92
C MET A 1 4.83 -33.27 17.69
N PHE A 2 5.02 -33.11 19.01
CA PHE A 2 4.33 -32.12 19.86
C PHE A 2 4.44 -30.64 19.41
N LYS A 3 5.53 -30.23 18.76
CA LYS A 3 5.71 -28.86 18.23
C LYS A 3 4.91 -28.56 16.95
N LEU A 4 4.52 -29.58 16.18
CA LEU A 4 3.79 -29.40 14.91
C LEU A 4 2.29 -29.19 15.17
N ILE A 5 1.75 -29.89 16.18
CA ILE A 5 0.34 -29.83 16.59
C ILE A 5 0.03 -28.45 17.20
N ASN A 6 0.92 -27.90 18.03
CA ASN A 6 0.76 -26.53 18.56
C ASN A 6 0.85 -25.46 17.46
N MET A 7 1.65 -25.70 16.41
CA MET A 7 1.76 -24.79 15.27
C MET A 7 0.48 -24.81 14.40
N LEU A 8 -0.14 -25.98 14.24
CA LEU A 8 -1.43 -26.14 13.57
C LEU A 8 -2.59 -25.52 14.37
N LEU A 9 -2.56 -25.60 15.71
CA LEU A 9 -3.52 -24.92 16.59
C LEU A 9 -3.40 -23.39 16.53
N ILE A 10 -2.18 -22.87 16.49
CA ILE A 10 -1.92 -21.43 16.31
C ILE A 10 -2.34 -20.99 14.90
N LEU A 11 -2.02 -21.77 13.86
CA LEU A 11 -2.48 -21.50 12.50
C LEU A 11 -4.01 -21.53 12.40
N LYS A 12 -4.66 -22.48 13.09
CA LYS A 12 -6.12 -22.61 13.17
C LYS A 12 -6.75 -21.39 13.82
N SER A 13 -6.24 -20.96 14.98
CA SER A 13 -6.71 -19.77 15.72
C SER A 13 -6.48 -18.46 14.94
N LEU A 14 -5.36 -18.36 14.22
CA LEU A 14 -5.06 -17.19 13.39
C LEU A 14 -5.87 -17.17 12.08
N LEU A 15 -6.22 -18.33 11.51
CA LEU A 15 -7.15 -18.41 10.38
C LEU A 15 -8.56 -17.97 10.80
N THR A 16 -8.97 -18.27 12.04
CA THR A 16 -10.27 -17.84 12.57
C THR A 16 -10.34 -16.31 12.63
N LEU A 17 -9.26 -15.65 13.05
CA LEU A 17 -9.15 -14.18 13.05
C LEU A 17 -9.14 -13.52 11.66
N ALA A 18 -8.76 -14.25 10.61
CA ALA A 18 -8.73 -13.73 9.24
C ALA A 18 -10.04 -13.96 8.46
N VAL A 19 -10.91 -14.85 8.96
CA VAL A 19 -12.17 -15.25 8.30
C VAL A 19 -13.40 -14.64 8.98
N THR A 20 -13.25 -14.05 10.17
CA THR A 20 -14.32 -13.33 10.86
C THR A 20 -14.54 -11.93 10.29
N ASP A 21 -15.08 -11.86 9.08
CA ASP A 21 -15.94 -10.75 8.61
C ASP A 21 -17.20 -11.27 7.90
N VAL A 22 -17.39 -12.59 7.81
CA VAL A 22 -18.69 -13.14 7.41
C VAL A 22 -19.55 -13.26 8.66
N ASN A 23 -20.16 -12.15 9.07
CA ASN A 23 -21.29 -12.21 9.97
C ASN A 23 -22.49 -12.67 9.12
N PRO A 24 -23.04 -13.89 9.29
CA PRO A 24 -24.16 -14.36 8.48
C PRO A 24 -25.45 -13.56 8.72
N ALA A 25 -25.44 -12.67 9.71
CA ALA A 25 -26.59 -11.92 10.19
C ALA A 25 -26.99 -10.71 9.32
N ASP A 26 -26.29 -10.41 8.22
CA ASP A 26 -26.62 -9.26 7.36
C ASP A 26 -27.61 -9.59 6.23
N TYR A 27 -28.08 -10.83 6.15
CA TYR A 27 -29.22 -11.18 5.30
C TYR A 27 -30.52 -10.91 6.07
N GLY A 28 -31.08 -9.71 5.87
CA GLY A 28 -32.44 -9.40 6.27
C GLY A 28 -33.42 -10.37 5.62
N TYR A 29 -33.92 -11.33 6.40
CA TYR A 29 -35.04 -12.17 6.03
C TYR A 29 -36.14 -12.05 7.08
N ASP A 30 -37.36 -11.87 6.57
CA ASP A 30 -38.60 -11.74 7.30
C ASP A 30 -38.86 -12.90 8.27
N LEU A 31 -39.60 -12.57 9.33
CA LEU A 31 -39.81 -13.32 10.56
C LEU A 31 -40.74 -14.55 10.43
N TYR A 32 -40.65 -15.34 9.36
CA TYR A 32 -41.43 -16.58 9.24
C TYR A 32 -40.58 -17.72 8.64
N ASP A 33 -40.56 -18.84 9.38
CA ASP A 33 -39.85 -20.11 9.13
C ASP A 33 -38.33 -20.11 9.28
N TYR A 34 -37.88 -20.21 10.54
CA TYR A 34 -36.53 -20.62 10.89
C TYR A 34 -36.33 -22.12 10.57
N VAL A 35 -36.02 -22.43 9.31
CA VAL A 35 -35.37 -23.69 8.97
C VAL A 35 -33.91 -23.55 9.41
N PRO A 36 -33.38 -24.41 10.30
CA PRO A 36 -31.96 -24.37 10.64
C PRO A 36 -31.17 -24.73 9.38
N ILE A 37 -30.65 -23.73 8.69
CA ILE A 37 -29.68 -23.93 7.62
C ILE A 37 -28.49 -24.62 8.30
N PRO A 38 -28.01 -25.78 7.80
CA PRO A 38 -26.84 -26.43 8.36
C PRO A 38 -25.69 -25.41 8.39
N GLU A 39 -25.06 -25.23 9.56
CA GLU A 39 -23.91 -24.33 9.64
C GLU A 39 -22.88 -24.76 8.57
N PRO A 40 -22.46 -23.84 7.68
CA PRO A 40 -21.58 -24.20 6.59
C PRO A 40 -20.27 -24.74 7.15
N THR A 41 -19.78 -25.83 6.56
CA THR A 41 -18.52 -26.42 6.97
C THR A 41 -17.39 -25.45 6.61
N TYR A 42 -16.31 -25.40 7.41
CA TYR A 42 -15.15 -24.54 7.11
C TYR A 42 -14.60 -24.67 5.68
N GLN A 43 -14.70 -25.86 5.08
CA GLN A 43 -14.31 -26.09 3.68
C GLN A 43 -15.20 -25.32 2.70
N GLU A 44 -16.51 -25.28 2.95
CA GLU A 44 -17.48 -24.57 2.12
C GLU A 44 -17.28 -23.07 2.21
N ILE A 45 -16.99 -22.55 3.41
CA ILE A 45 -16.65 -21.14 3.62
C ILE A 45 -15.40 -20.74 2.81
N VAL A 46 -14.34 -21.56 2.87
CA VAL A 46 -13.11 -21.30 2.12
C VAL A 46 -13.34 -21.36 0.61
N LEU A 47 -14.09 -22.36 0.13
CA LEU A 47 -14.42 -22.47 -1.30
C LEU A 47 -15.30 -21.32 -1.78
N ALA A 48 -16.27 -20.89 -0.97
CA ALA A 48 -17.11 -19.73 -1.25
C ALA A 48 -16.27 -18.46 -1.38
N LYS A 49 -15.37 -18.20 -0.41
CA LYS A 49 -14.45 -17.06 -0.47
C LYS A 49 -13.48 -17.12 -1.64
N LEU A 50 -12.95 -18.30 -1.98
CA LEU A 50 -12.10 -18.44 -3.17
C LEU A 50 -12.88 -18.16 -4.46
N LYS A 51 -14.13 -18.62 -4.55
CA LYS A 51 -15.01 -18.35 -5.70
C LYS A 51 -15.31 -16.85 -5.83
N GLU A 52 -15.58 -16.18 -4.72
CA GLU A 52 -15.77 -14.73 -4.66
C GLU A 52 -14.53 -13.99 -5.17
N ILE A 53 -13.34 -14.31 -4.65
CA ILE A 53 -12.08 -13.68 -5.06
C ILE A 53 -11.80 -13.89 -6.56
N VAL A 54 -12.06 -15.09 -7.09
CA VAL A 54 -11.84 -15.40 -8.51
C VAL A 54 -12.82 -14.67 -9.43
N THR A 55 -14.01 -14.30 -8.94
CA THR A 55 -15.05 -13.66 -9.74
C THR A 55 -15.02 -12.13 -9.63
N THR A 56 -14.77 -11.59 -8.44
CA THR A 56 -14.95 -10.17 -8.11
C THR A 56 -13.69 -9.49 -7.55
N GLY A 57 -12.63 -10.27 -7.31
CA GLY A 57 -11.35 -9.79 -6.78
C GLY A 57 -11.30 -9.70 -5.25
N PHE A 58 -10.19 -9.16 -4.75
CA PHE A 58 -10.01 -8.86 -3.33
C PHE A 58 -10.54 -7.47 -3.00
N THR A 59 -11.03 -7.24 -1.79
CA THR A 59 -11.03 -5.89 -1.21
C THR A 59 -9.60 -5.47 -0.82
N ILE A 60 -9.34 -4.16 -0.76
CA ILE A 60 -8.07 -3.60 -0.26
C ILE A 60 -7.86 -4.02 1.19
N GLU A 61 -8.89 -3.90 2.03
CA GLU A 61 -8.80 -4.28 3.44
C GLU A 61 -8.45 -5.77 3.61
N GLU A 62 -9.15 -6.69 2.92
CA GLU A 62 -8.83 -8.12 2.97
C GLU A 62 -7.38 -8.39 2.53
N PHE A 63 -6.93 -7.72 1.47
CA PHE A 63 -5.56 -7.89 0.99
C PHE A 63 -4.52 -7.37 2.01
N GLN A 64 -4.77 -6.22 2.63
CA GLN A 64 -3.90 -5.66 3.67
C GLN A 64 -3.89 -6.54 4.94
N LYS A 65 -5.06 -7.04 5.37
CA LYS A 65 -5.20 -8.02 6.46
C LYS A 65 -4.39 -9.29 6.15
N ALA A 66 -4.48 -9.80 4.92
CA ALA A 66 -3.69 -10.96 4.47
C ALA A 66 -2.17 -10.68 4.53
N MET A 67 -1.72 -9.47 4.16
CA MET A 67 -0.29 -9.11 4.25
C MET A 67 0.20 -9.05 5.70
N ILE A 68 -0.60 -8.51 6.61
CA ILE A 68 -0.29 -8.50 8.04
C ILE A 68 -0.20 -9.94 8.58
N PHE A 69 -1.16 -10.79 8.22
CA PHE A 69 -1.15 -12.20 8.60
C PHE A 69 0.11 -12.92 8.10
N ILE A 70 0.48 -12.74 6.83
CA ILE A 70 1.70 -13.33 6.26
C ILE A 70 2.95 -12.81 7.00
N CYS A 71 2.98 -11.53 7.37
CA CYS A 71 4.08 -10.96 8.15
C CYS A 71 4.20 -11.59 9.55
N LEU A 72 3.08 -11.84 10.24
CA LEU A 72 3.06 -12.55 11.52
C LEU A 72 3.52 -14.00 11.38
N MET A 73 3.00 -14.72 10.38
CA MET A 73 3.42 -16.08 10.08
C MET A 73 4.92 -16.16 9.81
N ARG A 74 5.45 -15.21 9.04
CA ARG A 74 6.88 -15.08 8.74
C ARG A 74 7.70 -14.84 10.01
N PHE A 75 7.23 -13.98 10.91
CA PHE A 75 7.87 -13.74 12.20
C PHE A 75 7.96 -15.02 13.04
N ILE A 76 6.88 -15.81 13.12
CA ILE A 76 6.85 -17.09 13.85
C ILE A 76 7.89 -18.05 13.26
N ILE A 77 7.89 -18.24 11.94
CA ILE A 77 8.84 -19.14 11.24
C ILE A 77 10.29 -18.72 11.51
N TYR A 78 10.58 -17.42 11.46
CA TYR A 78 11.94 -16.93 11.72
C TYR A 78 12.33 -17.00 13.18
N SER A 79 11.41 -16.79 14.12
CA SER A 79 11.67 -16.94 15.55
C SER A 79 12.09 -18.35 15.94
N ILE A 80 11.62 -19.38 15.21
CA ILE A 80 12.07 -20.77 15.38
C ILE A 80 13.49 -20.98 14.81
N LYS A 81 13.84 -20.30 13.71
CA LYS A 81 15.10 -20.50 13.00
C LYS A 81 16.27 -19.70 13.58
N TYR A 82 15.98 -18.50 14.07
CA TYR A 82 16.95 -17.56 14.61
C TYR A 82 16.62 -17.30 16.09
N ASN A 83 16.64 -16.04 16.52
CA ASN A 83 16.21 -15.60 17.85
C ASN A 83 15.04 -14.61 17.69
N PRO A 84 14.09 -14.52 18.65
CA PRO A 84 12.92 -13.66 18.52
C PRO A 84 13.27 -12.19 18.25
N ILE A 85 14.33 -11.66 18.85
CA ILE A 85 14.79 -10.27 18.62
C ILE A 85 15.26 -10.05 17.17
N THR A 86 16.08 -10.97 16.64
CA THR A 86 16.59 -10.87 15.26
C THR A 86 15.47 -11.06 14.25
N SER A 87 14.56 -11.99 14.54
CA SER A 87 13.38 -12.27 13.73
C SER A 87 12.43 -11.08 13.69
N PHE A 88 12.21 -10.42 14.83
CA PHE A 88 11.42 -9.21 14.92
C PHE A 88 12.02 -8.10 14.04
N LYS A 89 13.33 -7.86 14.14
CA LYS A 89 14.03 -6.86 13.29
C LYS A 89 13.84 -7.15 11.80
N ILE A 90 14.05 -8.39 11.37
CA ILE A 90 13.94 -8.77 9.95
C ILE A 90 12.49 -8.65 9.45
N SER A 91 11.52 -9.11 10.24
CA SER A 91 10.10 -9.01 9.90
C SER A 91 9.62 -7.56 9.87
N ALA A 92 10.02 -6.74 10.85
CA ALA A 92 9.68 -5.32 10.89
C ALA A 92 10.23 -4.55 9.67
N ILE A 93 11.45 -4.86 9.22
CA ILE A 93 12.03 -4.26 8.01
C ILE A 93 11.21 -4.60 6.76
N GLY A 94 10.74 -5.85 6.64
CA GLY A 94 9.84 -6.26 5.55
C GLY A 94 8.46 -5.61 5.65
N PHE A 95 7.92 -5.51 6.86
CA PHE A 95 6.64 -4.85 7.13
C PHE A 95 6.66 -3.38 6.74
N VAL A 96 7.67 -2.62 7.16
CA VAL A 96 7.84 -1.21 6.78
C VAL A 96 7.91 -1.07 5.25
N SER A 97 8.62 -1.97 4.59
CA SER A 97 8.70 -1.96 3.12
C SER A 97 7.35 -2.30 2.48
N CYS A 98 6.56 -3.20 3.07
CA CYS A 98 5.19 -3.50 2.63
C CYS A 98 4.25 -2.30 2.81
N VAL A 99 4.34 -1.59 3.94
CA VAL A 99 3.52 -0.39 4.20
C VAL A 99 3.77 0.68 3.14
N LEU A 100 5.01 0.87 2.69
CA LEU A 100 5.31 1.80 1.58
C LEU A 100 4.54 1.45 0.31
N TRP A 101 4.45 0.17 -0.03
CA TRP A 101 3.67 -0.29 -1.18
C TRP A 101 2.15 -0.26 -0.92
N GLY A 102 1.71 -0.41 0.33
CA GLY A 102 0.31 -0.22 0.71
C GLY A 102 -0.17 1.22 0.52
N ILE A 103 0.69 2.20 0.81
CA ILE A 103 0.40 3.61 0.50
C ILE A 103 0.29 3.79 -1.02
N ALA A 104 1.23 3.24 -1.80
CA ALA A 104 1.17 3.29 -3.26
C ALA A 104 -0.08 2.58 -3.84
N LEU A 105 -0.55 1.50 -3.20
CA LEU A 105 -1.80 0.82 -3.57
C LEU A 105 -3.00 1.73 -3.38
N ASN A 106 -3.09 2.39 -2.23
CA ASN A 106 -4.19 3.32 -1.95
C ASN A 106 -4.20 4.49 -2.94
N ASP A 107 -3.04 5.07 -3.24
CA ASP A 107 -2.92 6.13 -4.25
C ASP A 107 -3.34 5.63 -5.65
N CYS A 108 -2.93 4.42 -6.01
CA CYS A 108 -3.26 3.78 -7.30
C CYS A 108 -4.77 3.55 -7.44
N VAL A 109 -5.42 2.99 -6.41
CA VAL A 109 -6.87 2.80 -6.41
C VAL A 109 -7.61 4.13 -6.44
N GLY A 110 -7.19 5.10 -5.63
CA GLY A 110 -7.84 6.41 -5.57
C GLY A 110 -7.83 7.15 -6.92
N VAL A 111 -6.77 6.98 -7.72
CA VAL A 111 -6.69 7.54 -9.09
C VAL A 111 -7.48 6.72 -10.10
N TYR A 112 -7.48 5.38 -9.98
CA TYR A 112 -8.22 4.50 -10.88
C TYR A 112 -9.69 4.33 -10.53
N TYR A 113 -10.17 4.83 -9.40
CA TYR A 113 -11.57 4.78 -8.98
C TYR A 113 -12.59 4.92 -10.13
N PRO A 114 -12.52 5.95 -11.01
CA PRO A 114 -13.46 6.08 -12.12
C PRO A 114 -13.34 5.03 -13.23
N ILE A 115 -12.34 4.15 -13.19
CA ILE A 115 -12.01 3.17 -14.24
C ILE A 115 -12.16 1.73 -13.71
N LEU A 116 -12.24 1.53 -12.39
CA LEU A 116 -12.36 0.20 -11.78
C LEU A 116 -13.58 -0.57 -12.28
N GLU A 117 -14.67 0.14 -12.59
CA GLU A 117 -15.93 -0.42 -13.11
C GLU A 117 -15.75 -1.21 -14.43
N PHE A 118 -14.70 -0.93 -15.20
CA PHE A 118 -14.46 -1.58 -16.49
C PHE A 118 -13.82 -2.98 -16.38
N ASN A 119 -13.50 -3.45 -15.17
CA ASN A 119 -12.98 -4.81 -14.96
C ASN A 119 -13.70 -5.54 -13.82
N PRO A 120 -14.35 -6.69 -14.08
CA PRO A 120 -15.06 -7.46 -13.05
C PRO A 120 -14.20 -7.86 -11.85
N LEU A 121 -12.90 -8.11 -12.04
CA LEU A 121 -11.98 -8.49 -10.96
C LEU A 121 -11.59 -7.33 -10.04
N LEU A 122 -12.05 -6.11 -10.31
CA LEU A 122 -11.85 -4.93 -9.48
C LEU A 122 -13.13 -4.49 -8.77
N THR A 123 -14.23 -5.24 -8.91
CA THR A 123 -15.55 -4.87 -8.39
C THR A 123 -15.55 -4.73 -6.87
N ASN A 124 -14.88 -5.63 -6.14
CA ASN A 124 -14.82 -5.54 -4.68
C ASN A 124 -14.03 -4.30 -4.20
N ILE A 125 -12.93 -3.97 -4.88
CA ILE A 125 -12.17 -2.73 -4.63
C ILE A 125 -13.03 -1.51 -4.91
N LEU A 126 -13.78 -1.53 -6.02
CA LEU A 126 -14.68 -0.44 -6.38
C LEU A 126 -15.73 -0.21 -5.29
N ASN A 127 -16.40 -1.28 -4.84
CA ASN A 127 -17.45 -1.21 -3.82
C ASN A 127 -16.91 -0.67 -2.49
N GLU A 128 -15.73 -1.11 -2.05
CA GLU A 128 -15.08 -0.61 -0.85
C GLU A 128 -14.71 0.89 -0.98
N GLU A 129 -14.14 1.29 -2.12
CA GLU A 129 -13.76 2.69 -2.38
C GLU A 129 -15.00 3.59 -2.53
N THR A 130 -16.12 3.10 -3.08
CA THR A 130 -17.39 3.85 -3.10
C THR A 130 -17.89 4.12 -1.68
N LEU A 131 -17.93 3.10 -0.82
CA LEU A 131 -18.38 3.25 0.57
C LEU A 131 -17.47 4.22 1.34
N PHE A 132 -16.16 4.09 1.15
CA PHE A 132 -15.19 5.00 1.78
C PHE A 132 -15.40 6.46 1.36
N ARG A 133 -15.69 6.71 0.07
CA ARG A 133 -15.95 8.06 -0.45
C ARG A 133 -17.25 8.64 0.05
N GLU A 134 -18.33 7.85 0.06
CA GLU A 134 -19.62 8.27 0.60
C GLU A 134 -19.50 8.65 2.08
N GLU A 135 -18.82 7.84 2.89
CA GLU A 135 -18.54 8.19 4.28
C GLU A 135 -17.69 9.46 4.42
N ALA A 136 -16.65 9.59 3.60
CA ALA A 136 -15.78 10.76 3.63
C ALA A 136 -16.53 12.05 3.26
N GLU A 137 -17.43 11.98 2.27
CA GLU A 137 -18.32 13.07 1.88
C GLU A 137 -19.29 13.42 3.01
N MET A 138 -19.98 12.42 3.59
CA MET A 138 -20.89 12.63 4.72
C MET A 138 -20.18 13.29 5.92
N ARG A 139 -18.96 12.85 6.26
CA ARG A 139 -18.14 13.47 7.31
C ARG A 139 -17.72 14.89 6.94
N ALA A 140 -17.41 15.17 5.67
CA ALA A 140 -17.07 16.50 5.19
C ALA A 140 -18.29 17.44 5.28
N TYR A 141 -19.47 17.00 4.83
CA TYR A 141 -20.73 17.74 4.98
C TYR A 141 -21.04 18.04 6.44
N TYR A 142 -20.93 17.04 7.32
CA TYR A 142 -21.15 17.25 8.75
C TYR A 142 -20.15 18.25 9.35
N ARG A 143 -18.86 18.17 9.00
CA ARG A 143 -17.86 19.15 9.45
C ARG A 143 -18.19 20.55 8.94
N ILE A 144 -18.52 20.71 7.67
CA ILE A 144 -18.89 22.03 7.10
C ILE A 144 -20.13 22.56 7.81
N GLY A 145 -21.17 21.75 7.97
CA GLY A 145 -22.40 22.11 8.69
C GLY A 145 -22.13 22.52 10.14
N GLN A 146 -21.32 21.77 10.88
CA GLN A 146 -20.88 22.16 12.22
C GLN A 146 -20.10 23.48 12.22
N THR A 147 -19.21 23.68 11.25
CA THR A 147 -18.40 24.90 11.16
C THR A 147 -19.29 26.11 10.87
N MET A 148 -20.25 25.96 9.96
CA MET A 148 -21.24 26.98 9.62
C MET A 148 -22.18 27.26 10.80
N PHE A 149 -22.68 26.22 11.48
CA PHE A 149 -23.52 26.38 12.67
C PHE A 149 -22.79 27.12 13.79
N ARG A 150 -21.52 26.80 14.04
CA ARG A 150 -20.67 27.50 15.01
C ARG A 150 -20.41 28.96 14.63
N GLN A 151 -20.21 29.24 13.34
CA GLN A 151 -20.09 30.62 12.84
C GLN A 151 -21.41 31.40 13.02
N MET A 152 -22.56 30.76 12.75
CA MET A 152 -23.87 31.37 12.92
C MET A 152 -24.25 31.59 14.39
N SER A 153 -23.82 30.70 15.30
CA SER A 153 -24.07 30.83 16.74
C SER A 153 -23.15 31.85 17.43
N GLY A 154 -22.27 32.53 16.69
CA GLY A 154 -21.27 33.45 17.24
C GLY A 154 -20.17 32.76 18.06
N ASP A 155 -20.13 31.43 18.07
CA ASP A 155 -19.19 30.64 18.85
C ASP A 155 -17.91 30.37 18.04
N ILE A 156 -17.14 31.44 17.85
CA ILE A 156 -15.89 31.46 17.07
C ILE A 156 -14.70 31.07 17.97
N TYR A 157 -14.92 30.77 19.25
CA TYR A 157 -13.85 30.55 20.22
C TYR A 157 -13.24 29.15 20.09
N HIS A 158 -12.26 29.04 19.18
CA HIS A 158 -11.25 27.98 19.25
C HIS A 158 -10.57 27.97 20.62
N PHE A 159 -10.07 26.80 21.03
CA PHE A 159 -9.12 26.69 22.15
C PHE A 159 -7.99 27.72 21.95
N GLN A 160 -8.01 28.80 22.73
CA GLN A 160 -7.15 29.97 22.54
C GLN A 160 -5.80 29.72 23.23
N TRP A 161 -5.01 28.79 22.71
CA TRP A 161 -3.74 28.34 23.30
C TRP A 161 -2.74 29.47 23.61
N ILE A 162 -2.79 30.57 22.85
CA ILE A 162 -1.91 31.73 23.02
C ILE A 162 -2.53 32.84 23.88
N LYS A 163 -3.85 32.85 24.09
CA LYS A 163 -4.53 33.91 24.85
C LYS A 163 -4.05 34.04 26.30
N PRO A 164 -3.72 32.97 27.04
CA PRO A 164 -3.10 33.11 28.36
C PRO A 164 -1.83 33.97 28.36
N VAL A 165 -1.09 34.02 27.25
CA VAL A 165 0.11 34.89 27.12
C VAL A 165 -0.27 36.35 26.94
N PHE A 166 -1.36 36.62 26.23
CA PHE A 166 -1.86 37.98 25.99
C PHE A 166 -2.63 38.53 27.20
N ASP A 167 -3.29 37.66 27.98
CA ASP A 167 -3.99 38.01 29.21
C ASP A 167 -3.02 38.38 30.36
N LEU A 168 -1.74 38.02 30.25
CA LEU A 168 -0.68 38.44 31.19
C LEU A 168 -0.21 39.89 30.95
N LEU A 169 -0.61 40.53 29.85
CA LEU A 169 -0.22 41.90 29.54
C LEU A 169 -1.09 42.89 30.33
N PRO A 170 -0.50 43.95 30.94
CA PRO A 170 -1.27 45.00 31.58
C PRO A 170 -2.26 45.66 30.61
N GLU A 171 -3.46 46.01 31.09
CA GLU A 171 -4.56 46.52 30.25
C GLU A 171 -4.19 47.75 29.41
N LYS A 172 -3.20 48.54 29.85
CA LYS A 172 -2.62 49.67 29.12
C LYS A 172 -2.14 49.29 27.70
N TYR A 173 -1.75 48.04 27.49
CA TYR A 173 -1.24 47.55 26.21
C TYR A 173 -2.31 46.83 25.36
N ASN A 174 -3.55 46.72 25.83
CA ASN A 174 -4.62 46.02 25.12
C ASN A 174 -4.95 46.64 23.75
N SER A 175 -4.73 47.95 23.59
CA SER A 175 -4.89 48.63 22.30
C SER A 175 -3.91 48.16 21.23
N ILE A 176 -2.74 47.63 21.64
CA ILE A 176 -1.68 47.13 20.74
C ILE A 176 -1.72 45.60 20.68
N SER A 177 -1.93 44.94 21.82
CA SER A 177 -1.91 43.48 21.92
C SER A 177 -3.13 42.82 21.28
N GLY A 178 -4.30 43.46 21.31
CA GLY A 178 -5.54 42.96 20.70
C GLY A 178 -5.43 42.76 19.18
N PRO A 179 -5.03 43.78 18.40
CA PRO A 179 -4.82 43.63 16.96
C PRO A 179 -3.74 42.59 16.60
N ILE A 180 -2.66 42.51 17.37
CA ILE A 180 -1.60 41.51 17.17
C ILE A 180 -2.13 40.09 17.43
N TYR A 181 -2.92 39.91 18.48
CA TYR A 181 -3.57 38.65 18.80
C TYR A 181 -4.51 38.21 17.68
N GLU A 182 -5.35 39.11 17.17
CA GLU A 182 -6.27 38.83 16.07
C GLU A 182 -5.51 38.48 14.78
N TYR A 183 -4.44 39.21 14.45
CA TYR A 183 -3.59 38.90 13.31
C TYR A 183 -2.93 37.52 13.41
N ILE A 184 -2.35 37.17 14.56
CA ILE A 184 -1.69 35.87 14.76
C ILE A 184 -2.69 34.72 14.64
N THR A 185 -3.84 34.86 15.29
CA THR A 185 -4.81 33.76 15.40
C THR A 185 -5.66 33.58 14.15
N ARG A 186 -6.01 34.66 13.44
CA ARG A 186 -6.87 34.60 12.25
C ARG A 186 -6.06 34.55 10.96
N ASP A 187 -5.14 35.49 10.77
CA ASP A 187 -4.51 35.71 9.46
C ASP A 187 -3.23 34.89 9.31
N LEU A 188 -2.30 34.99 10.27
CA LEU A 188 -1.03 34.27 10.22
C LEU A 188 -1.25 32.75 10.29
N LEU A 189 -2.08 32.27 11.22
CA LEU A 189 -2.38 30.84 11.34
C LEU A 189 -3.06 30.31 10.08
N GLY A 190 -3.99 31.07 9.50
CA GLY A 190 -4.63 30.74 8.23
C GLY A 190 -3.63 30.65 7.07
N VAL A 191 -2.72 31.63 6.97
CA VAL A 191 -1.66 31.66 5.95
C VAL A 191 -0.69 30.48 6.13
N VAL A 192 -0.23 30.20 7.35
CA VAL A 192 0.65 29.07 7.65
C VAL A 192 -0.03 27.75 7.35
N GLN A 193 -1.30 27.59 7.75
CA GLN A 193 -2.06 26.37 7.46
C GLN A 193 -2.26 26.18 5.95
N LYS A 194 -2.55 27.26 5.21
CA LYS A 194 -2.67 27.22 3.75
C LYS A 194 -1.33 26.86 3.10
N PHE A 195 -0.24 27.50 3.51
CA PHE A 195 1.11 27.22 3.03
C PHE A 195 1.54 25.77 3.30
N TYR A 196 1.27 25.25 4.50
CA TYR A 196 1.53 23.86 4.85
C TYR A 196 0.74 22.90 3.96
N LYS A 197 -0.57 23.15 3.78
CA LYS A 197 -1.44 22.30 2.96
C LYS A 197 -1.08 22.35 1.47
N SER A 198 -0.69 23.51 0.95
CA SER A 198 -0.41 23.69 -0.48
C SER A 198 1.00 23.26 -0.87
N ASN A 199 2.03 23.65 -0.10
CA ASN A 199 3.43 23.46 -0.48
C ASN A 199 4.08 22.30 0.26
N ILE A 200 4.06 22.33 1.60
CA ILE A 200 4.81 21.35 2.41
C ILE A 200 4.23 19.96 2.27
N ARG A 201 2.90 19.81 2.39
CA ARG A 201 2.23 18.50 2.33
C ARG A 201 2.53 17.74 1.04
N GLN A 202 2.62 18.44 -0.10
CA GLN A 202 2.94 17.83 -1.40
C GLN A 202 4.40 17.38 -1.49
N LEU A 203 5.32 18.11 -0.83
CA LEU A 203 6.74 17.78 -0.81
C LEU A 203 7.12 16.74 0.26
N MET A 204 6.25 16.46 1.23
CA MET A 204 6.54 15.55 2.35
C MET A 204 7.08 14.18 1.92
N PRO A 205 6.53 13.48 0.92
CA PRO A 205 7.07 12.18 0.50
C PRO A 205 8.53 12.28 0.03
N PHE A 206 8.87 13.35 -0.69
CA PHE A 206 10.22 13.60 -1.18
C PHE A 206 11.18 14.02 -0.06
N ILE A 207 10.72 14.85 0.88
CA ILE A 207 11.49 15.23 2.07
C ILE A 207 11.80 14.00 2.93
N ILE A 208 10.81 13.12 3.15
CA ILE A 208 10.99 11.87 3.90
C ILE A 208 11.98 10.96 3.17
N TYR A 209 11.87 10.84 1.85
CA TYR A 209 12.84 10.10 1.04
C TYR A 209 14.27 10.63 1.22
N ILE A 210 14.49 11.94 1.06
CA ILE A 210 15.82 12.53 1.22
C ILE A 210 16.33 12.33 2.65
N GLY A 211 15.55 12.71 3.65
CA GLY A 211 15.98 12.65 5.05
C GLY A 211 16.27 11.22 5.50
N TRP A 212 15.36 10.29 5.24
CA TRP A 212 15.45 8.93 5.77
C TRP A 212 16.31 8.00 4.91
N VAL A 213 16.16 8.05 3.58
CA VAL A 213 16.80 7.09 2.67
C VAL A 213 18.15 7.59 2.15
N ARG A 214 18.28 8.89 1.84
CA ARG A 214 19.51 9.47 1.27
C ARG A 214 20.49 9.91 2.35
N VAL A 215 20.08 10.83 3.22
CA VAL A 215 20.93 11.38 4.30
C VAL A 215 21.07 10.35 5.42
N GLY A 216 19.96 9.75 5.85
CA GLY A 216 19.88 8.73 6.89
C GLY A 216 20.39 7.33 6.51
N LYS A 217 21.18 7.18 5.44
CA LYS A 217 21.64 5.89 4.89
C LYS A 217 22.35 4.96 5.90
N LYS A 218 22.92 5.52 6.97
CA LYS A 218 23.58 4.78 8.06
C LYS A 218 22.59 4.00 8.92
N TYR A 219 21.39 4.54 9.11
CA TYR A 219 20.36 3.97 9.99
C TYR A 219 19.29 3.20 9.22
N CYS A 220 19.12 3.48 7.93
CA CYS A 220 18.12 2.82 7.09
C CYS A 220 18.63 1.50 6.47
N PRO A 221 18.02 0.34 6.80
CA PRO A 221 18.35 -0.95 6.20
C PRO A 221 18.26 -0.91 4.67
N TYR A 222 19.17 -1.59 3.98
CA TYR A 222 19.22 -1.61 2.52
C TYR A 222 17.88 -2.00 1.88
N HIS A 223 17.15 -2.94 2.49
CA HIS A 223 15.87 -3.40 1.99
C HIS A 223 14.83 -2.27 1.89
N ILE A 224 14.68 -1.49 2.96
CA ILE A 224 13.79 -0.31 2.97
C ILE A 224 14.29 0.72 1.96
N ARG A 225 15.60 1.00 1.92
CA ARG A 225 16.18 1.96 0.96
C ARG A 225 15.86 1.59 -0.49
N TRP A 226 15.94 0.30 -0.83
CA TRP A 226 15.65 -0.19 -2.17
C TRP A 226 14.17 -0.01 -2.51
N HIS A 227 13.23 -0.51 -1.68
CA HIS A 227 11.80 -0.40 -1.97
C HIS A 227 11.32 1.06 -1.99
N PHE A 228 11.81 1.89 -1.07
CA PHE A 228 11.46 3.31 -1.03
C PHE A 228 11.96 4.02 -2.30
N THR A 229 13.22 3.81 -2.69
CA THR A 229 13.76 4.39 -3.93
C THR A 229 12.99 3.89 -5.15
N PHE A 230 12.61 2.61 -5.16
CA PHE A 230 11.81 2.04 -6.23
C PHE A 230 10.46 2.75 -6.34
N VAL A 231 9.70 2.85 -5.24
CA VAL A 231 8.40 3.55 -5.21
C VAL A 231 8.55 5.01 -5.65
N THR A 232 9.62 5.69 -5.23
CA THR A 232 9.86 7.09 -5.62
C THR A 232 10.06 7.25 -7.14
N LEU A 233 10.87 6.38 -7.74
CA LEU A 233 11.08 6.39 -9.20
C LEU A 233 9.84 5.93 -9.96
N TYR A 234 9.15 4.91 -9.45
CA TYR A 234 7.89 4.42 -9.99
C TYR A 234 6.83 5.54 -9.98
N ASN A 235 6.67 6.29 -8.89
CA ASN A 235 5.73 7.41 -8.80
C ASN A 235 6.03 8.52 -9.82
N SER A 236 7.31 8.73 -10.15
CA SER A 236 7.72 9.70 -11.18
C SER A 236 7.32 9.27 -12.59
N PHE A 237 7.32 7.97 -12.87
CA PHE A 237 6.95 7.41 -14.17
C PHE A 237 5.44 7.20 -14.30
N ILE A 238 4.78 6.77 -13.23
CA ILE A 238 3.41 6.27 -13.29
C ILE A 238 2.36 7.39 -13.40
N THR A 239 2.70 8.59 -12.95
CA THR A 239 1.86 9.78 -13.11
C THR A 239 1.54 10.10 -14.58
N TYR A 240 2.45 9.76 -15.50
CA TYR A 240 2.18 9.85 -16.93
C TYR A 240 1.12 8.83 -17.38
N ILE A 241 1.20 7.58 -16.88
CA ILE A 241 0.19 6.55 -17.17
C ILE A 241 -1.17 6.98 -16.63
N PHE A 242 -1.24 7.46 -15.39
CA PHE A 242 -2.48 8.00 -14.81
C PHE A 242 -3.09 9.12 -15.65
N SER A 243 -2.26 10.05 -16.13
CA SER A 243 -2.71 11.15 -16.99
C SER A 243 -3.29 10.62 -18.30
N CYS A 244 -2.65 9.63 -18.93
CA CYS A 244 -3.14 9.00 -20.15
C CYS A 244 -4.48 8.28 -19.92
N THR A 245 -4.63 7.52 -18.83
CA THR A 245 -5.86 6.78 -18.55
C THR A 245 -7.05 7.69 -18.26
N LEU A 246 -6.84 8.79 -17.52
CA LEU A 246 -7.90 9.77 -17.26
C LEU A 246 -8.31 10.53 -18.54
N ARG A 247 -7.35 10.88 -19.40
CA ARG A 247 -7.65 11.48 -20.72
C ARG A 247 -8.41 10.53 -21.64
N ALA A 248 -8.07 9.25 -21.63
CA ALA A 248 -8.80 8.24 -22.40
C ALA A 248 -10.24 8.06 -21.87
N LYS A 249 -10.47 8.10 -20.56
CA LYS A 249 -11.84 8.14 -20.00
C LYS A 249 -12.60 9.40 -20.44
N PHE A 250 -11.93 10.55 -20.44
CA PHE A 250 -12.53 11.80 -20.91
C PHE A 250 -12.88 11.72 -22.41
N PHE A 251 -12.05 11.08 -23.22
CA PHE A 251 -12.31 10.86 -24.65
C PHE A 251 -13.55 9.98 -24.90
N ILE A 252 -13.76 8.93 -24.08
CA ILE A 252 -14.98 8.11 -24.14
C ILE A 252 -16.22 8.99 -23.94
N SER A 253 -16.25 9.76 -22.84
CA SER A 253 -17.42 10.54 -22.43
C SER A 253 -17.67 11.78 -23.29
N SER A 254 -16.62 12.45 -23.77
CA SER A 254 -16.73 13.74 -24.46
C SER A 254 -16.72 13.63 -25.98
N THR A 255 -16.31 12.48 -26.54
CA THR A 255 -16.18 12.32 -27.99
C THR A 255 -16.84 11.05 -28.50
N LEU A 256 -16.47 9.87 -28.00
CA LEU A 256 -16.99 8.60 -28.57
C LEU A 256 -18.50 8.43 -28.36
N ILE A 257 -18.97 8.57 -27.12
CA ILE A 257 -20.40 8.43 -26.80
C ILE A 257 -21.24 9.49 -27.52
N PRO A 258 -20.90 10.79 -27.47
CA PRO A 258 -21.67 11.82 -28.20
C PRO A 258 -21.69 11.65 -29.72
N GLN A 259 -20.66 11.05 -30.32
CA GLN A 259 -20.59 10.78 -31.75
C GLN A 259 -21.29 9.47 -32.16
N GLY A 260 -21.89 8.73 -31.21
CA GLY A 260 -22.52 7.43 -31.49
C GLY A 260 -21.54 6.29 -31.77
N ARG A 261 -20.24 6.47 -31.47
CA ARG A 261 -19.18 5.47 -31.69
C ARG A 261 -19.08 4.51 -30.50
N ILE A 262 -20.14 3.75 -30.26
CA ILE A 262 -20.29 2.93 -29.05
C ILE A 262 -19.34 1.73 -29.02
N GLU A 263 -19.09 1.07 -30.16
CA GLU A 263 -18.17 -0.07 -30.22
C GLU A 263 -16.75 0.33 -29.80
N GLU A 264 -16.24 1.44 -30.33
CA GLU A 264 -14.92 1.95 -29.94
C GLU A 264 -14.89 2.39 -28.47
N ALA A 265 -16.00 2.92 -27.94
CA ALA A 265 -16.08 3.27 -26.52
C ALA A 265 -15.92 2.03 -25.63
N ILE A 266 -16.57 0.91 -26.01
CA ILE A 266 -16.45 -0.37 -25.30
C ILE A 266 -15.01 -0.90 -25.38
N ASP A 267 -14.38 -0.86 -26.56
CA ASP A 267 -12.99 -1.30 -26.72
C ASP A 267 -12.05 -0.51 -25.80
N VAL A 268 -12.17 0.82 -25.79
CA VAL A 268 -11.34 1.67 -24.91
C VAL A 268 -11.63 1.39 -23.43
N GLN A 269 -12.88 1.13 -23.03
CA GLN A 269 -13.22 0.74 -21.67
C GLN A 269 -12.51 -0.57 -21.27
N ILE A 270 -12.55 -1.60 -22.13
CA ILE A 270 -11.88 -2.88 -21.89
C ILE A 270 -10.38 -2.67 -21.71
N TYR A 271 -9.75 -1.86 -22.58
CA TYR A 271 -8.32 -1.55 -22.45
C TYR A 271 -8.01 -0.82 -21.14
N LEU A 272 -8.84 0.15 -20.74
CA LEU A 272 -8.67 0.87 -19.48
C LEU A 272 -8.81 -0.04 -18.27
N GLY A 273 -9.80 -0.93 -18.26
CA GLY A 273 -9.98 -1.94 -17.22
C GLY A 273 -8.81 -2.91 -17.14
N ALA A 274 -8.23 -3.30 -18.28
CA ALA A 274 -7.04 -4.15 -18.32
C ALA A 274 -5.79 -3.42 -17.77
N VAL A 275 -5.58 -2.14 -18.12
CA VAL A 275 -4.47 -1.35 -17.59
C VAL A 275 -4.59 -1.19 -16.07
N ALA A 276 -5.77 -0.83 -15.57
CA ALA A 276 -6.02 -0.69 -14.13
C ALA A 276 -5.73 -2.01 -13.39
N PHE A 277 -6.23 -3.13 -13.91
CA PHE A 277 -6.04 -4.46 -13.30
C PHE A 277 -4.57 -4.89 -13.27
N VAL A 278 -3.85 -4.79 -14.40
CA VAL A 278 -2.42 -5.14 -14.47
C VAL A 278 -1.62 -4.29 -13.48
N HIS A 279 -1.95 -3.01 -13.40
CA HIS A 279 -1.21 -2.07 -12.59
C HIS A 279 -1.48 -2.25 -11.08
N ILE A 280 -2.73 -2.41 -10.67
CA ILE A 280 -3.09 -2.74 -9.27
C ILE A 280 -2.46 -4.08 -8.86
N THR A 281 -2.55 -5.09 -9.73
CA THR A 281 -1.91 -6.41 -9.49
C THR A 281 -0.40 -6.28 -9.32
N PHE A 282 0.27 -5.45 -10.13
CA PHE A 282 1.71 -5.18 -9.97
C PHE A 282 2.03 -4.61 -8.59
N VAL A 283 1.26 -3.63 -8.10
CA VAL A 283 1.45 -3.03 -6.78
C VAL A 283 1.19 -4.05 -5.65
N MET A 284 0.13 -4.85 -5.76
CA MET A 284 -0.17 -5.94 -4.82
C MET A 284 0.96 -6.98 -4.78
N LEU A 285 1.50 -7.37 -5.94
CA LEU A 285 2.66 -8.26 -6.01
C LEU A 285 3.91 -7.62 -5.38
N ALA A 286 4.14 -6.33 -5.58
CA ALA A 286 5.24 -5.61 -4.96
C ALA A 286 5.13 -5.58 -3.42
N MET A 287 3.91 -5.42 -2.87
CA MET A 287 3.64 -5.59 -1.43
C MET A 287 4.02 -6.99 -0.95
N LEU A 288 3.56 -8.03 -1.64
CA LEU A 288 3.87 -9.43 -1.32
C LEU A 288 5.38 -9.68 -1.31
N HIS A 289 6.09 -9.18 -2.33
CA HIS A 289 7.54 -9.26 -2.39
C HIS A 289 8.22 -8.58 -1.19
N ALA A 290 7.76 -7.39 -0.81
CA ALA A 290 8.30 -6.64 0.32
C ALA A 290 8.09 -7.39 1.66
N VAL A 291 6.91 -7.98 1.89
CA VAL A 291 6.62 -8.78 3.10
C VAL A 291 7.60 -9.96 3.24
N PHE A 292 7.94 -10.63 2.14
CA PHE A 292 8.91 -11.72 2.14
C PHE A 292 10.39 -11.27 2.12
N SER A 293 10.64 -9.98 2.30
CA SER A 293 11.92 -9.31 2.11
C SER A 293 12.62 -9.65 0.80
N GLN A 294 11.86 -9.56 -0.29
CA GLN A 294 12.32 -9.83 -1.63
C GLN A 294 12.32 -8.58 -2.48
N TYR A 295 13.26 -8.58 -3.40
CA TYR A 295 13.35 -7.60 -4.46
C TYR A 295 12.81 -8.23 -5.73
N PHE A 296 12.34 -7.38 -6.65
CA PHE A 296 11.86 -7.78 -7.96
C PHE A 296 12.59 -6.98 -9.04
N TYR A 297 12.61 -7.52 -10.24
CA TYR A 297 13.37 -6.95 -11.36
C TYR A 297 12.41 -6.39 -12.40
N VAL A 298 12.43 -5.07 -12.54
CA VAL A 298 11.81 -4.35 -13.66
C VAL A 298 12.95 -3.67 -14.41
N PRO A 299 13.18 -4.00 -15.71
CA PRO A 299 14.20 -3.34 -16.51
C PRO A 299 14.10 -1.81 -16.40
N PHE A 300 15.24 -1.12 -16.55
CA PHE A 300 15.40 0.32 -16.36
C PHE A 300 15.16 0.83 -14.92
N LEU A 301 14.02 0.50 -14.28
CA LEU A 301 13.72 0.93 -12.91
C LEU A 301 14.68 0.32 -11.88
N THR A 302 14.89 -1.00 -11.92
CA THR A 302 15.79 -1.67 -10.97
C THR A 302 17.22 -1.15 -11.07
N TYR A 303 17.72 -0.87 -12.29
CA TYR A 303 19.05 -0.27 -12.47
C TYR A 303 19.13 1.15 -11.94
N SER A 304 18.11 1.95 -12.21
CA SER A 304 18.02 3.32 -11.69
C SER A 304 18.02 3.33 -10.17
N VAL A 305 17.27 2.41 -9.54
CA VAL A 305 17.28 2.24 -8.07
C VAL A 305 18.68 1.91 -7.57
N GLU A 306 19.36 0.93 -8.18
CA GLU A 306 20.71 0.51 -7.76
C GLU A 306 21.76 1.62 -7.93
N LEU A 307 21.65 2.41 -9.00
CA LEU A 307 22.51 3.58 -9.23
C LEU A 307 22.32 4.62 -8.12
N HIS A 308 21.08 4.84 -7.67
CA HIS A 308 20.79 5.79 -6.60
C HIS A 308 21.29 5.28 -5.24
N ILE A 309 20.98 4.05 -4.85
CA ILE A 309 21.25 3.57 -3.48
C ILE A 309 22.67 3.01 -3.29
N GLY A 310 23.36 2.65 -4.38
CA GLY A 310 24.67 2.01 -4.36
C GLY A 310 24.62 0.50 -4.16
N LYS A 311 25.80 -0.14 -4.20
CA LYS A 311 25.92 -1.60 -4.11
C LYS A 311 25.40 -2.15 -2.78
N ARG A 312 24.74 -3.30 -2.85
CA ARG A 312 24.17 -4.00 -1.71
C ARG A 312 25.23 -4.60 -0.78
N PRO A 313 25.06 -4.51 0.55
CA PRO A 313 25.94 -5.19 1.50
C PRO A 313 25.67 -6.71 1.52
N VAL A 314 26.45 -7.45 0.74
CA VAL A 314 26.31 -8.90 0.50
C VAL A 314 26.39 -9.75 1.78
N LYS A 315 27.13 -9.29 2.79
CA LYS A 315 27.34 -10.02 4.06
C LYS A 315 26.29 -9.71 5.14
N SER A 316 25.37 -8.78 4.90
CA SER A 316 24.39 -8.37 5.91
C SER A 316 23.16 -9.28 5.93
N ILE A 317 22.77 -9.78 7.10
CA ILE A 317 21.55 -10.58 7.31
C ILE A 317 20.30 -9.76 6.95
N TYR A 318 20.34 -8.44 7.19
CA TYR A 318 19.25 -7.51 6.91
C TYR A 318 19.09 -7.19 5.42
N SER A 319 20.01 -7.66 4.58
CA SER A 319 19.92 -7.42 3.14
C SER A 319 18.95 -8.39 2.45
N GLY A 320 18.64 -9.57 3.01
CA GLY A 320 17.69 -10.53 2.41
C GLY A 320 18.29 -11.59 1.45
N GLY A 321 19.60 -11.88 1.49
CA GLY A 321 20.22 -12.98 0.72
C GLY A 321 21.10 -12.54 -0.46
N TYR A 322 21.20 -13.29 -1.57
CA TYR A 322 21.87 -12.83 -2.81
C TYR A 322 20.83 -12.67 -3.91
N THR A 323 20.84 -11.55 -4.64
CA THR A 323 19.98 -11.30 -5.80
C THR A 323 20.79 -11.57 -7.06
N SER A 324 20.36 -12.52 -7.86
CA SER A 324 21.18 -13.00 -8.97
C SER A 324 21.20 -12.09 -10.19
N TRP A 325 20.51 -10.94 -10.19
CA TRP A 325 20.70 -9.87 -11.19
C TRP A 325 21.84 -8.90 -10.83
N GLN A 326 22.44 -9.03 -9.64
CA GLN A 326 23.62 -8.26 -9.22
C GLN A 326 24.94 -8.97 -9.56
N ASP A 327 24.89 -10.21 -10.03
CA ASP A 327 26.07 -10.91 -10.56
C ASP A 327 26.34 -10.34 -11.97
N ASP A 328 27.38 -9.52 -12.15
CA ASP A 328 27.80 -8.84 -13.40
C ASP A 328 27.01 -9.25 -14.67
N PHE A 329 25.91 -8.54 -14.94
CA PHE A 329 25.17 -8.68 -16.20
C PHE A 329 25.86 -7.80 -17.24
N LEU A 330 26.49 -8.42 -18.23
CA LEU A 330 26.79 -7.75 -19.49
C LEU A 330 25.45 -7.43 -20.16
N PHE A 331 25.13 -6.14 -20.28
CA PHE A 331 23.89 -5.57 -20.84
C PHE A 331 23.44 -6.22 -22.17
N TYR A 332 24.40 -6.74 -22.94
CA TYR A 332 24.17 -7.32 -24.27
C TYR A 332 23.88 -8.82 -24.28
N ASN A 333 23.89 -9.53 -23.15
CA ASN A 333 23.68 -10.98 -23.09
C ASN A 333 22.54 -11.37 -22.14
N ILE A 334 21.42 -10.64 -22.23
CA ILE A 334 20.23 -10.89 -21.43
C ILE A 334 19.44 -12.03 -22.08
N LYS A 335 19.55 -13.24 -21.51
CA LYS A 335 18.58 -14.30 -21.81
C LYS A 335 17.26 -13.95 -21.13
N PHE A 336 16.23 -13.64 -21.91
CA PHE A 336 14.89 -13.24 -21.43
C PHE A 336 14.33 -14.16 -20.33
N ARG A 337 14.53 -15.48 -20.47
CA ARG A 337 14.12 -16.50 -19.49
C ARG A 337 14.87 -16.42 -18.15
N GLU A 338 16.09 -15.89 -18.15
CA GLU A 338 16.90 -15.75 -16.94
C GLU A 338 16.64 -14.44 -16.21
N SER A 339 16.24 -13.38 -16.91
CA SER A 339 15.90 -12.05 -16.36
C SER A 339 14.46 -11.96 -15.85
N MET A 340 13.50 -12.65 -16.49
CA MET A 340 12.09 -12.65 -16.10
C MET A 340 11.78 -13.70 -15.02
N ARG A 341 12.50 -13.71 -13.89
CA ARG A 341 12.03 -14.50 -12.75
C ARG A 341 11.10 -13.66 -11.90
N LEU A 342 9.90 -14.19 -11.68
CA LEU A 342 8.90 -13.61 -10.79
C LEU A 342 9.30 -13.72 -9.31
N TRP A 343 10.31 -14.53 -8.94
CA TRP A 343 10.64 -14.76 -7.54
C TRP A 343 12.14 -15.00 -7.29
N TRP A 344 12.70 -14.27 -6.32
CA TRP A 344 14.14 -14.29 -6.04
C TRP A 344 14.52 -14.45 -4.56
N GLY A 345 13.54 -14.57 -3.66
CA GLY A 345 13.77 -14.80 -2.23
C GLY A 345 13.76 -16.27 -1.83
N PHE A 346 12.95 -16.63 -0.82
CA PHE A 346 12.99 -17.94 -0.15
C PHE A 346 12.79 -19.15 -1.08
N LEU A 347 11.89 -19.05 -2.07
CA LEU A 347 11.67 -20.05 -3.13
C LEU A 347 12.63 -19.92 -4.33
N GLY A 348 13.50 -18.90 -4.33
CA GLY A 348 14.46 -18.65 -5.40
C GLY A 348 15.63 -19.64 -5.37
N ARG A 349 16.09 -20.09 -6.54
CA ARG A 349 17.17 -21.09 -6.65
C ARG A 349 18.60 -20.53 -6.40
N GLY A 350 18.76 -19.37 -5.75
CA GLY A 350 20.05 -18.72 -5.47
C GLY A 350 20.84 -18.30 -6.73
N THR A 351 22.06 -17.76 -6.53
CA THR A 351 22.96 -17.28 -7.60
C THR A 351 23.56 -18.40 -8.44
N LYS A 352 24.06 -18.07 -9.65
CA LYS A 352 24.68 -19.04 -10.56
C LYS A 352 25.86 -19.76 -9.89
N LYS A 353 26.72 -19.00 -9.20
CA LYS A 353 27.85 -19.53 -8.42
C LYS A 353 27.42 -20.45 -7.29
N GLN A 354 26.34 -20.14 -6.57
CA GLN A 354 25.79 -21.02 -5.54
C GLN A 354 25.22 -22.32 -6.14
N ARG A 355 24.58 -22.25 -7.32
CA ARG A 355 24.08 -23.44 -8.04
C ARG A 355 25.21 -24.32 -8.51
N GLU A 356 26.26 -23.74 -9.08
CA GLU A 356 27.46 -24.47 -9.51
C GLU A 356 28.15 -25.14 -8.32
N LYS A 357 28.29 -24.44 -7.18
CA LYS A 357 28.82 -25.03 -5.94
C LYS A 357 27.93 -26.16 -5.41
N ARG A 358 26.60 -26.00 -5.42
CA ARG A 358 25.65 -27.08 -5.04
C ARG A 358 25.73 -28.28 -5.98
N LYS A 359 25.87 -28.06 -7.29
CA LYS A 359 26.06 -29.11 -8.29
C LYS A 359 27.40 -29.84 -8.07
N LYS A 360 28.50 -29.11 -7.82
CA LYS A 360 29.81 -29.68 -7.51
C LYS A 360 29.79 -30.50 -6.22
N ASN A 361 29.12 -30.02 -5.18
CA ASN A 361 28.96 -30.76 -3.92
C ASN A 361 28.07 -32.00 -4.07
N ARG A 362 27.03 -31.97 -4.91
CA ARG A 362 26.22 -33.17 -5.24
C ARG A 362 27.02 -34.20 -6.03
N ARG A 363 27.89 -33.75 -6.95
CA ARG A 363 28.80 -34.62 -7.72
C ARG A 363 29.95 -35.22 -6.89
N LYS A 364 30.27 -34.63 -5.73
CA LYS A 364 31.26 -35.17 -4.77
C LYS A 364 30.64 -36.14 -3.74
N LYS A 365 29.31 -36.18 -3.65
CA LYS A 365 28.55 -37.05 -2.74
C LYS A 365 27.96 -38.28 -3.43
N LYS A 366 28.01 -38.31 -4.76
CA LYS A 366 27.94 -39.51 -5.58
C LYS A 366 29.36 -39.91 -5.87
#